data_AF-A0A943EKS2-F1
#
_entry.id   AF-A0A943EKS2-F1
#
_cell.length_a   1.000
_cell.length_b   1.000
_cell.length_c   1.000
_cell.angle_alpha   90.00
_cell.angle_beta   90.00
_cell.angle_gamma   90.00
#
_symmetry.space_group_name_H-M   'P 1'
#
loop_
_entity.id
_entity.type
_entity.pdbx_description
1 polymer ?
#
loop_
_entity_poly.entity_id
_entity_poly.type
_entity_poly.pdbx_seq_one_letter_code
_entity_poly.pdbx_strand_id
1 'polypeptide(L)'
;MKLYKITFKNISSITKIPDAQTIFGAVCNIIKQTKGADDLSKYFNSFNSEPLFVHSSMFLDGTMPMVKVGLIPIEEKNRRVLELEPKEQLKYLSQLKKLKKINAVTLDIYNEYLVDGKFTELKEDIYFL
;
A
#
# COMPACT_ATOMS: atom_id res chain seq x y z
N MET A 1 -16.67 10.55 7.52
CA MET A 1 -16.28 11.08 6.19
C MET A 1 -16.68 10.11 5.10
N LYS A 2 -17.10 10.60 3.92
CA LYS A 2 -17.36 9.75 2.74
C LYS A 2 -16.05 9.47 2.00
N LEU A 3 -15.86 8.25 1.51
CA LEU A 3 -14.71 7.87 0.69
C LEU A 3 -15.03 8.11 -0.79
N TYR A 4 -14.12 8.76 -1.50
CA TYR A 4 -14.23 9.03 -2.93
C TYR A 4 -13.01 8.46 -3.66
N LYS A 5 -13.24 7.86 -4.83
CA LYS A 5 -12.17 7.41 -5.74
C LYS A 5 -12.00 8.43 -6.85
N ILE A 6 -10.77 8.90 -7.05
CA ILE A 6 -10.40 9.78 -8.15
C ILE A 6 -9.43 9.02 -9.06
N THR A 7 -9.78 8.86 -10.34
CA THR A 7 -8.96 8.18 -11.33
C THR A 7 -8.34 9.19 -12.28
N PHE A 8 -7.03 9.11 -12.45
CA PHE A 8 -6.29 9.94 -13.40
C PHE A 8 -5.82 9.09 -14.57
N LYS A 9 -6.00 9.60 -15.78
CA LYS A 9 -5.42 9.00 -16.99
C LYS A 9 -4.20 9.81 -17.38
N ASN A 10 -3.04 9.16 -17.41
CA ASN A 10 -1.81 9.80 -17.84
C ASN A 10 -1.88 10.14 -19.33
N ILE A 11 -1.53 11.38 -19.67
CA ILE A 11 -1.44 11.86 -21.07
C ILE A 11 -0.02 11.67 -21.60
N SER A 12 0.98 11.62 -20.71
CA SER A 12 2.39 11.41 -21.01
C SER A 12 3.04 10.46 -20.00
N SER A 13 4.32 10.14 -20.20
CA SER A 13 5.08 9.33 -19.24
C SER A 13 5.23 10.06 -17.90
N ILE A 14 5.08 9.30 -16.82
CA ILE A 14 5.34 9.77 -15.45
C ILE A 14 6.61 9.12 -14.91
N THR A 15 7.40 9.87 -14.15
CA THR A 15 8.63 9.37 -13.53
C THR A 15 8.37 8.61 -12.23
N LYS A 16 7.34 9.02 -11.48
CA LYS A 16 6.93 8.41 -10.22
C LYS A 16 5.41 8.59 -10.02
N ILE A 17 4.77 7.60 -9.43
CA ILE A 17 3.38 7.72 -8.96
C ILE A 17 3.36 8.69 -7.75
N PRO A 18 2.50 9.73 -7.75
CA PRO A 18 2.42 10.67 -6.63
C PRO A 18 2.09 10.00 -5.31
N ASP A 19 2.90 10.27 -4.29
CA ASP A 19 2.60 9.89 -2.91
C ASP A 19 1.70 10.93 -2.23
N ALA A 20 1.20 10.59 -1.04
CA ALA A 20 0.34 11.47 -0.26
C ALA A 20 0.99 12.86 -0.03
N GLN A 21 2.30 12.94 0.23
CA GLN A 21 2.97 14.22 0.45
C GLN A 21 2.94 15.10 -0.80
N THR A 22 3.22 14.50 -1.97
CA THR A 22 3.16 15.19 -3.26
C THR A 22 1.76 15.72 -3.55
N ILE A 23 0.73 14.90 -3.32
CA ILE A 23 -0.68 15.27 -3.50
C ILE A 23 -1.07 16.39 -2.54
N PHE A 24 -0.68 16.27 -1.27
CA PHE A 24 -0.94 17.28 -0.25
C PHE A 24 -0.35 18.64 -0.64
N GLY A 25 0.92 18.67 -1.06
CA GLY A 25 1.58 19.88 -1.53
C GLY A 25 0.88 20.49 -2.75
N ALA A 26 0.43 19.66 -3.71
CA ALA A 26 -0.34 20.13 -4.86
C ALA A 26 -1.68 20.77 -4.43
N VAL A 27 -2.42 20.13 -3.53
CA VAL A 27 -3.68 20.66 -2.97
C VAL A 27 -3.45 22.00 -2.26
N CYS A 28 -2.40 22.10 -1.45
CA CYS A 28 -2.05 23.35 -0.75
C CYS A 28 -1.75 24.48 -1.74
N ASN A 29 -0.99 24.19 -2.79
CA ASN A 29 -0.68 25.17 -3.84
C ASN A 29 -1.95 25.62 -4.58
N ILE A 30 -2.84 24.68 -4.92
CA ILE A 30 -4.12 24.99 -5.58
C ILE A 30 -4.96 25.91 -4.67
N ILE A 31 -5.13 25.59 -3.39
CA ILE A 31 -5.89 26.41 -2.45
C ILE A 31 -5.26 27.80 -2.34
N LYS A 32 -3.93 27.89 -2.15
CA LYS A 32 -3.22 29.16 -2.05
C LYS A 32 -3.41 30.05 -3.28
N GLN A 33 -3.32 29.47 -4.48
CA GLN A 33 -3.43 30.21 -5.74
C GLN A 33 -4.85 30.59 -6.10
N THR A 34 -5.85 29.79 -5.72
CA THR A 34 -7.25 30.01 -6.10
C THR A 34 -8.08 30.76 -5.04
N LYS A 35 -7.74 30.59 -3.76
CA LYS A 35 -8.50 31.14 -2.61
C LYS A 35 -7.67 32.02 -1.68
N GLY A 36 -6.34 31.95 -1.74
CA GLY A 36 -5.46 32.77 -0.92
C GLY A 36 -5.00 32.10 0.38
N ALA A 37 -4.26 32.87 1.20
CA ALA A 37 -3.57 32.36 2.38
C ALA A 37 -4.48 32.06 3.57
N ASP A 38 -5.59 32.80 3.72
CA ASP A 38 -6.52 32.61 4.84
C ASP A 38 -7.23 31.26 4.74
N ASP A 39 -7.69 30.88 3.55
CA ASP A 39 -8.34 29.59 3.33
C ASP A 39 -7.35 28.42 3.40
N LEU A 40 -6.09 28.63 3.00
CA LEU A 40 -5.04 27.63 3.24
C LEU A 40 -4.83 27.42 4.75
N SER A 41 -4.82 28.49 5.54
CA SER A 41 -4.65 28.39 6.99
C SER A 41 -5.83 27.68 7.66
N LYS A 42 -7.07 27.94 7.20
CA LYS A 42 -8.25 27.18 7.64
C LYS A 42 -8.13 25.69 7.29
N TYR A 43 -7.64 25.37 6.09
CA TYR A 43 -7.39 23.98 5.68
C TYR A 43 -6.41 23.28 6.63
N PHE A 44 -5.28 23.90 6.98
CA PHE A 44 -4.34 23.34 7.95
C PHE A 44 -4.95 23.19 9.34
N ASN A 45 -5.67 24.20 9.82
CA ASN A 45 -6.30 24.15 11.13
C ASN A 45 -7.37 23.05 11.24
N SER A 46 -8.00 22.65 10.14
CA SER A 46 -8.97 21.55 10.15
C SER A 46 -8.36 20.22 10.59
N PHE A 47 -7.05 19.98 10.36
CA PHE A 47 -6.41 18.74 10.77
C PHE A 47 -6.28 18.58 12.29
N ASN A 48 -6.45 19.65 13.06
CA ASN A 48 -6.40 19.60 14.53
C ASN A 48 -7.73 19.16 15.17
N SER A 49 -8.82 19.13 14.39
CA SER A 49 -10.15 18.72 14.87
C SER A 49 -10.77 17.73 13.90
N GLU A 50 -11.52 18.23 12.91
CA GLU A 50 -12.13 17.44 11.85
C GLU A 50 -11.54 17.85 10.50
N PRO A 51 -10.64 17.03 9.92
CA PRO A 51 -10.01 17.36 8.65
C PRO A 51 -11.04 17.54 7.55
N LEU A 52 -10.96 18.66 6.81
CA LEU A 52 -11.85 18.91 5.68
C LEU A 52 -11.68 17.86 4.57
N PHE A 53 -10.45 17.35 4.42
CA PHE A 53 -10.11 16.38 3.40
C PHE A 53 -8.88 15.57 3.81
N VAL A 54 -8.95 14.26 3.64
CA VAL A 54 -7.82 13.33 3.81
C VAL A 54 -7.72 12.53 2.53
N HIS A 55 -6.50 12.35 2.02
CA HIS A 55 -6.23 11.59 0.82
C HIS A 55 -5.19 10.51 1.07
N SER A 56 -5.27 9.42 0.30
CA SER A 56 -4.20 8.43 0.22
C SER A 56 -3.09 8.90 -0.73
N SER A 57 -2.03 8.10 -0.84
CA SER A 57 -1.17 8.11 -2.04
C SER A 57 -1.97 7.66 -3.27
N MET A 58 -1.44 7.90 -4.46
CA MET A 58 -1.96 7.29 -5.68
C MET A 58 -1.40 5.87 -5.83
N PHE A 59 -2.23 5.00 -6.42
CA PHE A 59 -1.88 3.62 -6.75
C PHE A 59 -2.26 3.34 -8.20
N LEU A 60 -1.69 2.30 -8.78
CA LEU A 60 -2.15 1.82 -10.09
C LEU A 60 -3.59 1.33 -9.95
N ASP A 61 -4.42 1.67 -10.92
CA ASP A 61 -5.83 1.30 -10.88
C ASP A 61 -5.99 -0.23 -10.80
N GLY A 62 -6.94 -0.67 -9.99
CA GLY A 62 -7.15 -2.10 -9.70
C GLY A 62 -6.16 -2.71 -8.68
N THR A 63 -5.22 -1.93 -8.13
CA THR A 63 -4.26 -2.42 -7.15
C THR A 63 -4.25 -1.61 -5.86
N MET A 64 -3.89 -2.27 -4.76
CA MET A 64 -3.71 -1.67 -3.45
C MET A 64 -2.35 -2.03 -2.87
N PRO A 65 -1.76 -1.19 -2.00
CA PRO A 65 -0.45 -1.46 -1.41
C PRO A 65 -0.50 -2.71 -0.54
N MET A 66 0.51 -3.57 -0.69
CA MET A 66 0.68 -4.75 0.15
C MET A 66 1.19 -4.33 1.54
N VAL A 67 0.47 -4.73 2.58
CA VAL A 67 0.90 -4.49 3.97
C VAL A 67 2.18 -5.28 4.23
N LYS A 68 3.22 -4.60 4.74
CA LYS A 68 4.50 -5.24 5.09
C LYS A 68 4.41 -5.94 6.46
N VAL A 69 3.49 -6.89 6.57
CA VAL A 69 3.45 -7.83 7.69
C VAL A 69 4.42 -8.97 7.45
N GLY A 70 5.03 -9.46 8.52
CA GLY A 70 5.81 -10.70 8.47
C GLY A 70 4.88 -11.90 8.31
N LEU A 71 4.37 -12.14 7.09
CA LEU A 71 3.43 -13.24 6.78
C LEU A 71 3.91 -14.62 7.26
N ILE A 72 5.24 -14.77 7.40
CA ILE A 72 5.86 -16.00 7.85
C ILE A 72 6.83 -15.67 9.00
N PRO A 73 6.60 -16.22 10.20
CA PRO A 73 7.52 -16.09 11.34
C PRO A 73 8.92 -16.61 11.02
N ILE A 74 9.94 -16.08 11.72
CA ILE A 74 11.33 -16.46 11.45
C ILE A 74 11.62 -17.90 11.89
N GLU A 75 11.01 -18.33 12.98
CA GLU A 75 11.13 -19.66 13.57
C GLU A 75 10.66 -20.73 12.59
N GLU A 76 9.53 -20.48 11.92
CA GLU A 76 8.96 -21.38 10.92
C GLU A 76 9.80 -21.44 9.64
N LYS A 77 10.36 -20.30 9.21
CA LYS A 77 11.32 -20.27 8.08
C LYS A 77 12.52 -21.15 8.38
N ASN A 78 13.10 -20.99 9.56
CA ASN A 78 14.30 -21.72 9.96
C ASN A 78 14.02 -23.22 10.07
N ARG A 79 12.90 -23.61 10.69
CA ARG A 79 12.50 -25.01 10.80
C ARG A 79 12.40 -25.67 9.42
N ARG A 80 11.65 -25.06 8.49
CA ARG A 80 11.48 -25.60 7.13
C ARG A 80 12.77 -25.67 6.33
N VAL A 81 13.64 -24.66 6.43
CA VAL A 81 14.93 -24.70 5.73
C VAL A 81 15.77 -25.88 6.21
N LEU A 82 15.75 -26.20 7.50
CA LEU A 82 16.50 -27.32 8.06
C LEU A 82 15.91 -28.69 7.70
N GLU A 83 14.61 -28.77 7.40
CA GLU A 83 13.89 -30.00 7.02
C GLU A 83 14.05 -30.36 5.52
N LEU A 84 14.49 -29.42 4.68
CA LEU A 84 14.56 -29.58 3.22
C LEU A 84 15.96 -29.99 2.74
N GLU A 85 16.03 -30.70 1.62
CA GLU A 85 17.31 -30.98 0.93
C GLU A 85 17.95 -29.70 0.37
N PRO A 86 19.29 -29.60 0.25
CA PRO A 86 19.98 -28.34 -0.10
C PRO A 86 19.46 -27.63 -1.36
N LYS A 87 19.07 -28.39 -2.39
CA LYS A 87 18.49 -27.84 -3.63
C LYS A 87 17.11 -27.22 -3.40
N GLU A 88 16.33 -27.81 -2.51
CA GLU A 88 14.98 -27.36 -2.16
C GLU A 88 15.01 -26.18 -1.19
N GLN A 89 15.99 -26.14 -0.29
CA GLN A 89 16.26 -24.98 0.56
C GLN A 89 16.45 -23.71 -0.27
N LEU A 90 17.28 -23.78 -1.30
CA LEU A 90 17.57 -22.64 -2.17
C LEU A 90 16.32 -22.18 -2.94
N LYS A 91 15.50 -23.13 -3.40
CA LYS A 91 14.21 -22.86 -4.06
C LYS A 91 13.24 -22.14 -3.11
N TYR A 92 13.09 -22.66 -1.89
CA TYR A 92 12.21 -22.10 -0.86
C TYR A 92 12.63 -20.66 -0.48
N LEU A 93 13.91 -20.44 -0.19
CA LEU A 93 14.44 -19.11 0.13
C LEU A 93 14.25 -18.12 -1.03
N SER A 94 14.35 -18.57 -2.28
CA SER A 94 14.10 -17.74 -3.46
C SER A 94 12.63 -17.32 -3.55
N GLN A 95 11.68 -18.23 -3.28
CA GLN A 95 10.24 -17.91 -3.22
C GLN A 95 9.94 -16.90 -2.10
N LEU A 96 10.50 -17.08 -0.91
CA LEU A 96 10.35 -16.11 0.19
C LEU A 96 10.84 -14.71 -0.18
N LYS A 97 11.97 -14.62 -0.91
CA LYS A 97 12.46 -13.34 -1.42
C LYS A 97 11.51 -12.70 -2.42
N LYS A 98 10.87 -13.49 -3.29
CA LYS A 98 9.85 -12.98 -4.24
C LYS A 98 8.64 -12.44 -3.50
N LEU A 99 8.10 -13.18 -2.53
CA LEU A 99 6.96 -12.74 -1.71
C LEU A 99 7.26 -11.42 -0.99
N LYS A 100 8.44 -11.27 -0.39
CA LYS A 100 8.86 -10.02 0.29
C LYS A 100 8.90 -8.81 -0.65
N LYS A 101 9.19 -9.02 -1.94
CA LYS A 101 9.28 -7.96 -2.96
C LYS A 101 7.90 -7.50 -3.48
N ILE A 102 6.83 -8.22 -3.18
CA ILE A 102 5.47 -7.81 -3.58
C ILE A 102 5.11 -6.51 -2.83
N ASN A 103 4.79 -5.47 -3.60
CA ASN A 103 4.48 -4.13 -3.09
C ASN A 103 3.02 -3.74 -3.31
N ALA A 104 2.31 -4.44 -4.19
CA ALA A 104 0.90 -4.22 -4.46
C ALA A 104 0.20 -5.56 -4.76
N VAL A 105 -1.08 -5.61 -4.45
CA VAL A 105 -1.98 -6.74 -4.71
C VAL A 105 -3.23 -6.24 -5.42
N THR A 106 -4.01 -7.15 -6.01
CA THR A 106 -5.31 -6.80 -6.60
C THR A 106 -6.29 -6.36 -5.51
N LEU A 107 -7.34 -5.64 -5.92
CA LEU A 107 -8.43 -5.25 -5.01
C LEU A 107 -9.08 -6.45 -4.33
N ASP A 108 -9.23 -7.58 -5.04
CA ASP A 108 -9.85 -8.78 -4.49
C ASP A 108 -9.03 -9.33 -3.30
N ILE A 109 -7.73 -9.55 -3.50
CA ILE A 109 -6.81 -9.99 -2.43
C ILE A 109 -6.79 -8.98 -1.28
N TYR A 110 -6.79 -7.68 -1.60
CA TYR A 110 -6.80 -6.63 -0.58
C TYR A 110 -8.07 -6.70 0.28
N ASN A 111 -9.24 -6.78 -0.33
CA ASN A 111 -10.51 -6.81 0.37
C ASN A 111 -10.72 -8.12 1.13
N GLU A 112 -10.30 -9.24 0.55
CA GLU A 112 -10.48 -10.57 1.14
C GLU A 112 -9.56 -10.79 2.34
N TYR A 113 -8.29 -10.41 2.23
CA TYR A 113 -7.28 -10.75 3.24
C TYR A 113 -6.77 -9.57 4.06
N LEU A 114 -6.59 -8.39 3.44
CA LEU A 114 -5.85 -7.29 4.06
C LEU A 114 -6.74 -6.35 4.87
N VAL A 115 -7.99 -6.11 4.43
CA VAL A 115 -8.94 -5.23 5.14
C VAL A 115 -9.25 -5.76 6.54
N ASP A 116 -9.50 -7.06 6.65
CA ASP A 116 -9.85 -7.73 7.91
C ASP A 116 -8.63 -8.27 8.69
N GLY A 117 -7.42 -8.09 8.15
CA GLY A 117 -6.18 -8.59 8.79
C GLY A 117 -6.05 -10.12 8.82
N LYS A 118 -6.67 -10.81 7.86
CA LYS A 118 -6.68 -12.28 7.68
C LYS A 118 -5.36 -12.81 7.12
N PHE A 119 -4.26 -12.44 7.76
CA PHE A 119 -2.91 -12.79 7.30
C PHE A 119 -2.57 -14.28 7.46
N THR A 120 -3.24 -14.98 8.38
CA THR A 120 -3.09 -16.43 8.56
C THR A 120 -3.67 -17.19 7.37
N GLU A 121 -4.87 -16.82 6.92
CA GLU A 121 -5.52 -17.44 5.75
C GLU A 121 -4.74 -17.12 4.47
N LEU A 122 -4.33 -15.85 4.29
CA LEU A 122 -3.48 -15.46 3.16
C LEU A 122 -2.18 -16.28 3.12
N LYS A 123 -1.61 -16.56 4.29
CA LYS A 123 -0.44 -17.40 4.40
C LYS A 123 -0.77 -18.83 3.97
N GLU A 124 -1.83 -19.45 4.47
CA GLU A 124 -2.23 -20.81 4.08
C GLU A 124 -2.42 -20.94 2.56
N ASP A 125 -3.08 -19.98 1.91
CA ASP A 125 -3.33 -20.05 0.46
C ASP A 125 -2.07 -19.81 -0.39
N ILE A 126 -1.15 -18.95 0.09
CA ILE A 126 0.18 -18.83 -0.53
C ILE A 126 0.99 -20.11 -0.36
N TYR A 127 0.75 -20.89 0.70
CA TYR A 127 1.51 -22.10 1.04
C TYR A 127 1.12 -23.33 0.20
N PHE A 128 -0.07 -23.35 -0.42
CA PHE A 128 -0.54 -24.44 -1.27
C PHE A 128 -0.21 -24.27 -2.78
N LEU A 129 0.55 -23.23 -3.14
CA LEU A 129 1.09 -22.97 -4.50
C LEU A 129 2.53 -23.50 -4.68
#